data_AF-A0A7X0ZY44-F1
#
_entry.id   AF-A0A7X0ZY44-F1
#
_cell.length_a   1.000
_cell.length_b   1.000
_cell.length_c   1.000
_cell.angle_alpha   90.00
_cell.angle_beta   90.00
_cell.angle_gamma   90.00
#
_symmetry.space_group_name_H-M   'P 1'
#
loop_
_entity.id
_entity.type
_entity.pdbx_description
1 polymer ?
#
loop_
_entity_poly.entity_id
_entity_poly.type
_entity_poly.pdbx_seq_one_letter_code
_entity_poly.pdbx_strand_id
1 'polypeptide(L)'
;VTSGRKIASMTQENIPMMWLAGQQTPSYRTINRARISPHFDILLKNMFVSFHTFALKQQLISGEKMYVDGTKIEANANKYSFVWRKSSERFHANLQEKISAFYEEMKQQVALDMEKDEKEDFSIAQLEQLDQVLSETIEALDASLCEADTVHQKTLKQEKRMWTKQQKQLQRDYLPRLQKYHMHFQQFGDRNSFSKT
;
A
#
# COMPACT_ATOMS: atom_id res chain seq x y z
N VAL A 1 -18.96 -32.24 -7.24
CA VAL A 1 -20.07 -33.03 -7.82
C VAL A 1 -19.49 -34.16 -8.67
N THR A 2 -19.92 -35.41 -8.45
CA THR A 2 -19.47 -36.58 -9.22
C THR A 2 -19.98 -36.56 -10.67
N SER A 3 -19.22 -37.19 -11.59
CA SER A 3 -19.56 -37.34 -13.00
C SER A 3 -20.90 -38.09 -13.18
N GLY A 4 -21.73 -37.66 -14.15
CA GLY A 4 -23.00 -38.33 -14.45
C GLY A 4 -22.86 -39.81 -14.83
N ARG A 5 -21.72 -40.20 -15.41
CA ARG A 5 -21.40 -41.61 -15.68
C ARG A 5 -21.24 -42.42 -14.39
N LYS A 6 -20.61 -41.82 -13.38
CA LYS A 6 -20.42 -42.47 -12.07
C LYS A 6 -21.75 -42.68 -11.37
N ILE A 7 -22.67 -41.71 -11.46
CA ILE A 7 -24.03 -41.88 -10.92
C ILE A 7 -24.80 -43.00 -11.64
N ALA A 8 -24.73 -43.06 -12.97
CA ALA A 8 -25.39 -44.12 -13.74
C ALA A 8 -24.87 -45.52 -13.37
N SER A 9 -23.55 -45.69 -13.19
CA SER A 9 -22.98 -46.96 -12.72
C SER A 9 -23.41 -47.29 -11.28
N MET A 10 -23.46 -46.29 -10.39
CA MET A 10 -23.97 -46.48 -9.03
C MET A 10 -25.43 -46.98 -9.01
N THR A 11 -26.30 -46.50 -9.92
CA THR A 11 -27.68 -47.00 -10.00
C THR A 11 -27.80 -48.47 -10.42
N GLN A 12 -26.71 -49.11 -10.84
CA GLN A 12 -26.68 -50.53 -11.24
C GLN A 12 -25.89 -51.39 -10.25
N GLU A 13 -24.83 -50.84 -9.67
CA GLU A 13 -23.86 -51.60 -8.86
C GLU A 13 -24.03 -51.37 -7.35
N ASN A 14 -24.63 -50.25 -6.93
CA ASN A 14 -24.69 -49.85 -5.53
C ASN A 14 -26.10 -50.02 -4.95
N ILE A 15 -26.27 -50.97 -4.02
CA ILE A 15 -27.57 -51.33 -3.42
C ILE A 15 -28.30 -50.09 -2.83
N PRO A 16 -27.67 -49.23 -2.00
CA PRO A 16 -28.32 -47.99 -1.54
C PRO A 16 -28.80 -47.09 -2.67
N MET A 17 -27.98 -46.91 -3.72
CA MET A 17 -28.33 -46.06 -4.85
C MET A 17 -29.47 -46.66 -5.70
N MET A 18 -29.51 -47.98 -5.85
CA MET A 18 -30.62 -48.69 -6.50
C MET A 18 -31.94 -48.45 -5.76
N TRP A 19 -31.91 -48.50 -4.43
CA TRP A 19 -33.07 -48.20 -3.60
C TRP A 19 -33.51 -46.73 -3.73
N LEU A 20 -32.56 -45.78 -3.64
CA LEU A 20 -32.84 -44.35 -3.78
C LEU A 20 -33.39 -43.97 -5.17
N ALA A 21 -32.92 -44.66 -6.23
CA ALA A 21 -33.42 -44.47 -7.58
C ALA A 21 -34.75 -45.21 -7.84
N GLY A 22 -35.29 -45.94 -6.85
CA GLY A 22 -36.50 -46.74 -7.02
C GLY A 22 -36.34 -47.84 -8.08
N GLN A 23 -35.17 -48.48 -8.13
CA GLN A 23 -34.76 -49.46 -9.15
C GLN A 23 -34.69 -48.92 -10.58
N GLN A 24 -34.76 -47.60 -10.78
CA GLN A 24 -34.53 -47.00 -12.08
C GLN A 24 -33.04 -46.94 -12.40
N THR A 25 -32.70 -47.26 -13.66
CA THR A 25 -31.32 -47.22 -14.15
C THR A 25 -31.17 -46.15 -15.24
N PRO A 26 -31.26 -44.85 -14.91
CA PRO A 26 -31.18 -43.78 -15.89
C PRO A 26 -29.79 -43.71 -16.53
N SER A 27 -29.75 -43.52 -17.85
CA SER A 27 -28.48 -43.34 -18.56
C SER A 27 -27.76 -42.06 -18.12
N TYR A 28 -26.43 -42.02 -18.26
CA TYR A 28 -25.65 -40.81 -17.94
C TYR A 28 -26.12 -39.57 -18.72
N ARG A 29 -26.66 -39.76 -19.94
CA ARG A 29 -27.22 -38.65 -20.75
C ARG A 29 -28.50 -38.10 -20.13
N THR A 30 -29.37 -38.96 -19.61
CA THR A 30 -30.60 -38.58 -18.91
C THR A 30 -30.25 -37.76 -17.65
N ILE A 31 -29.30 -38.24 -16.86
CA ILE A 31 -28.82 -37.56 -15.65
C ILE A 31 -28.24 -36.17 -15.98
N ASN A 32 -27.37 -36.10 -17.00
CA ASN A 32 -26.76 -34.83 -17.40
C ASN A 32 -27.78 -33.84 -17.98
N ARG A 33 -28.77 -34.33 -18.75
CA ARG A 33 -29.86 -33.49 -19.26
C ARG A 33 -30.70 -32.91 -18.12
N ALA A 34 -31.00 -33.71 -17.09
CA ALA A 34 -31.68 -33.22 -15.90
C ALA A 34 -30.86 -32.11 -15.21
N ARG A 35 -29.56 -32.32 -14.99
CA ARG A 35 -28.66 -31.34 -14.33
C ARG A 35 -28.59 -29.98 -15.02
N ILE A 36 -28.66 -29.93 -16.34
CA ILE A 36 -28.55 -28.68 -17.11
C ILE A 36 -29.93 -28.05 -17.34
N SER A 37 -31.03 -28.75 -17.05
CA SER A 37 -32.38 -28.24 -17.22
C SER A 37 -32.65 -27.08 -16.26
N PRO A 38 -33.07 -25.90 -16.76
CA PRO A 38 -33.43 -24.76 -15.90
C PRO A 38 -34.54 -25.09 -14.90
N HIS A 39 -35.49 -25.94 -15.31
CA HIS A 39 -36.58 -26.40 -14.42
C HIS A 39 -36.03 -27.21 -13.25
N PHE A 40 -35.05 -28.09 -13.52
CA PHE A 40 -34.43 -28.91 -12.49
C PHE A 40 -33.56 -28.09 -11.54
N ASP A 41 -32.91 -27.03 -12.02
CA ASP A 41 -32.14 -26.10 -11.15
C ASP A 41 -33.04 -25.41 -10.12
N ILE A 42 -34.21 -24.91 -10.55
CA ILE A 42 -35.21 -24.31 -9.66
C ILE A 42 -35.71 -25.35 -8.65
N LEU A 43 -36.04 -26.57 -9.11
CA LEU A 43 -36.48 -27.66 -8.25
C LEU A 43 -35.41 -28.02 -7.21
N LEU A 44 -34.15 -28.13 -7.61
CA LEU A 44 -33.03 -28.47 -6.74
C LEU A 44 -32.84 -27.42 -5.63
N LYS A 45 -32.90 -26.13 -5.99
CA LYS A 45 -32.83 -25.02 -5.01
C LYS A 45 -33.98 -25.11 -4.00
N ASN A 46 -35.21 -25.32 -4.46
CA ASN A 46 -36.37 -25.45 -3.59
C ASN A 46 -36.30 -26.68 -2.68
N MET A 47 -35.83 -27.82 -3.20
CA MET A 47 -35.61 -29.02 -2.41
C MET A 47 -34.52 -28.81 -1.36
N PHE A 48 -33.42 -28.13 -1.72
CA PHE A 48 -32.37 -27.81 -0.76
C PHE A 48 -32.89 -26.96 0.39
N VAL A 49 -33.63 -25.88 0.10
CA VAL A 49 -34.25 -25.03 1.13
C VAL A 49 -35.20 -25.83 2.02
N SER A 50 -36.04 -26.67 1.41
CA SER A 50 -37.00 -27.50 2.14
C SER A 50 -36.31 -28.51 3.06
N PHE A 51 -35.30 -29.21 2.53
CA PHE A 51 -34.50 -30.19 3.27
C PHE A 51 -33.71 -29.53 4.41
N HIS A 52 -33.07 -28.39 4.15
CA HIS A 52 -32.34 -27.63 5.16
C HIS A 52 -33.27 -27.15 6.28
N THR A 53 -34.44 -26.60 5.92
CA THR A 53 -35.45 -26.16 6.89
C THR A 53 -35.97 -27.32 7.72
N PHE A 54 -36.20 -28.47 7.10
CA PHE A 54 -36.58 -29.69 7.80
C PHE A 54 -35.50 -30.14 8.78
N ALA A 55 -34.24 -30.20 8.35
CA ALA A 55 -33.12 -30.60 9.20
C ALA A 55 -32.91 -29.66 10.39
N LEU A 56 -33.08 -28.35 10.20
CA LEU A 56 -33.07 -27.36 11.29
C LEU A 56 -34.21 -27.61 12.30
N LYS A 57 -35.44 -27.82 11.81
CA LYS A 57 -36.61 -28.07 12.67
C LYS A 57 -36.46 -29.35 13.49
N GLN A 58 -35.86 -30.39 12.91
CA GLN A 58 -35.59 -31.66 13.58
C GLN A 58 -34.31 -31.64 14.43
N GLN A 59 -33.65 -30.47 14.57
CA GLN A 59 -32.41 -30.31 15.33
C GLN A 59 -31.28 -31.25 14.87
N LEU A 60 -31.31 -31.70 13.60
CA LEU A 60 -30.26 -32.52 13.01
C LEU A 60 -29.02 -31.70 12.63
N ILE A 61 -29.19 -30.38 12.46
CA ILE A 61 -28.13 -29.41 12.17
C ILE A 61 -28.34 -28.13 13.00
N SER A 62 -27.25 -27.46 13.37
CA SER A 62 -27.27 -26.15 14.05
C SER A 62 -27.14 -25.02 13.03
N GLY A 63 -27.99 -23.99 13.15
CA GLY A 63 -27.94 -22.78 12.32
C GLY A 63 -26.93 -21.73 12.79
N GLU A 64 -26.21 -21.98 13.88
CA GLU A 64 -25.29 -21.01 14.50
C GLU A 64 -24.02 -20.76 13.66
N LYS A 65 -23.57 -21.76 12.91
CA LYS A 65 -22.32 -21.71 12.15
C LYS A 65 -22.58 -22.02 10.67
N MET A 66 -22.31 -21.04 9.82
CA MET A 66 -22.36 -21.21 8.37
C MET A 66 -20.94 -21.45 7.82
N TYR A 67 -20.73 -22.60 7.20
CA TYR A 67 -19.48 -22.91 6.50
C TYR A 67 -19.72 -22.73 5.00
N VAL A 68 -19.13 -21.69 4.42
CA VAL A 68 -19.16 -21.44 2.98
C VAL A 68 -17.82 -21.91 2.40
N ASP A 69 -17.78 -23.17 1.97
CA ASP A 69 -16.58 -23.75 1.36
C ASP A 69 -16.24 -23.01 0.05
N GLY A 70 -14.98 -22.60 -0.11
CA GLY A 70 -14.46 -21.91 -1.30
C GLY A 70 -14.51 -20.37 -1.30
N THR A 71 -15.01 -19.68 -0.26
CA THR A 71 -14.97 -18.20 -0.22
C THR A 71 -13.71 -17.70 0.48
N LYS A 72 -12.72 -17.23 -0.29
CA LYS A 72 -11.57 -16.50 0.23
C LYS A 72 -11.96 -15.03 0.40
N ILE A 73 -12.30 -14.63 1.63
CA ILE A 73 -12.47 -13.21 1.96
C ILE A 73 -11.06 -12.62 2.09
N GLU A 74 -10.52 -12.10 0.99
CA GLU A 74 -9.32 -11.28 1.06
C GLU A 74 -9.73 -9.90 1.59
N ALA A 75 -9.23 -9.54 2.77
CA ALA A 75 -9.24 -8.14 3.18
C ALA A 75 -8.52 -7.32 2.08
N ASN A 76 -8.97 -6.10 1.80
CA ASN A 76 -8.24 -5.16 0.95
C ASN A 76 -6.93 -4.73 1.64
N ALA A 77 -5.99 -5.67 1.75
CA ALA A 77 -4.70 -5.51 2.38
C ALA A 77 -3.70 -5.26 1.26
N ASN A 78 -3.52 -3.99 0.90
CA ASN A 78 -2.47 -3.61 -0.03
C ASN A 78 -1.13 -4.16 0.47
N LYS A 79 -0.44 -4.94 -0.36
CA LYS A 79 0.84 -5.63 -0.07
C LYS A 79 1.95 -4.67 0.41
N TYR A 80 1.80 -3.36 0.19
CA TYR A 80 2.80 -2.32 0.53
C TYR A 80 2.33 -1.33 1.61
N SER A 81 1.40 -1.73 2.49
CA SER A 81 0.92 -0.87 3.57
C SER A 81 1.95 -0.68 4.69
N PHE A 82 2.85 -1.63 4.94
CA PHE A 82 3.78 -1.54 6.07
C PHE A 82 5.00 -0.66 5.81
N VAL A 83 5.32 0.18 6.80
CA VAL A 83 6.57 0.93 6.91
C VAL A 83 7.44 0.28 7.98
N TRP A 84 8.72 0.06 7.67
CA TRP A 84 9.67 -0.60 8.56
C TRP A 84 10.67 0.40 9.14
N ARG A 85 10.95 0.28 10.43
CA ARG A 85 11.87 1.16 11.18
C ARG A 85 13.27 1.15 10.58
N LYS A 86 13.89 -0.03 10.45
CA LYS A 86 15.25 -0.21 9.90
C LYS A 86 15.44 0.41 8.51
N SER A 87 14.40 0.34 7.68
CA SER A 87 14.42 0.97 6.36
C SER A 87 14.38 2.49 6.47
N SER A 88 13.50 3.02 7.33
CA SER A 88 13.37 4.45 7.58
C SER A 88 14.64 5.05 8.19
N GLU A 89 15.28 4.37 9.14
CA GLU A 89 16.57 4.76 9.74
C GLU A 89 17.67 4.86 8.67
N ARG A 90 17.82 3.83 7.83
CA ARG A 90 18.81 3.85 6.74
C ARG A 90 18.60 5.02 5.79
N PHE A 91 17.36 5.25 5.36
CA PHE A 91 17.08 6.34 4.42
C PHE A 91 17.14 7.73 5.07
N HIS A 92 16.86 7.84 6.38
CA HIS A 92 17.06 9.05 7.15
C HIS A 92 18.55 9.38 7.27
N ALA A 93 19.41 8.41 7.63
CA ALA A 93 20.86 8.60 7.68
C ALA A 93 21.43 9.06 6.33
N ASN A 94 21.04 8.39 5.24
CA ASN A 94 21.45 8.80 3.89
C ASN A 94 20.93 10.19 3.50
N LEU A 95 19.82 10.66 4.08
CA LEU A 95 19.34 12.03 3.86
C LEU A 95 20.19 13.02 4.65
N GLN A 96 20.53 12.71 5.90
CA GLN A 96 21.39 13.55 6.74
C GLN A 96 22.77 13.76 6.10
N GLU A 97 23.38 12.71 5.55
CA GLU A 97 24.64 12.82 4.79
C GLU A 97 24.53 13.73 3.55
N LYS A 98 23.38 13.72 2.88
CA LYS A 98 23.15 14.61 1.73
C LYS A 98 22.96 16.05 2.15
N ILE A 99 22.29 16.28 3.27
CA ILE A 99 22.09 17.60 3.84
C ILE A 99 23.42 18.15 4.35
N SER A 100 24.27 17.34 4.98
CA SER A 100 25.59 17.77 5.43
C SER A 100 26.49 18.17 4.26
N ALA A 101 26.57 17.35 3.22
CA ALA A 101 27.32 17.68 2.01
C ALA A 101 26.78 18.97 1.35
N PHE A 102 25.46 19.14 1.30
CA PHE A 102 24.82 20.35 0.79
C PHE A 102 25.18 21.59 1.62
N TYR A 103 25.16 21.46 2.95
CA TYR A 103 25.53 22.54 3.87
C TYR A 103 27.01 22.94 3.73
N GLU A 104 27.92 21.96 3.61
CA GLU A 104 29.35 22.23 3.39
C GLU A 104 29.59 22.98 2.06
N GLU A 105 28.92 22.56 0.98
CA GLU A 105 28.99 23.26 -0.31
C GLU A 105 28.52 24.71 -0.19
N MET A 106 27.43 24.95 0.54
CA MET A 106 26.93 26.30 0.82
C MET A 106 27.88 27.12 1.67
N LYS A 107 28.47 26.53 2.72
CA LYS A 107 29.40 27.21 3.62
C LYS A 107 30.62 27.73 2.86
N GLN A 108 31.15 26.95 1.92
CA GLN A 108 32.26 27.36 1.06
C GLN A 108 31.93 28.55 0.16
N GLN A 109 30.65 28.71 -0.21
CA GLN A 109 30.21 29.70 -1.19
C GLN A 109 29.65 30.99 -0.57
N VAL A 110 29.08 30.93 0.64
CA VAL A 110 28.34 32.06 1.26
C VAL A 110 28.93 32.54 2.58
N ALA A 111 30.03 31.95 3.09
CA ALA A 111 30.55 32.27 4.43
C ALA A 111 29.44 32.15 5.51
N LEU A 112 28.64 31.10 5.38
CA LEU A 112 27.60 30.73 6.33
C LEU A 112 28.24 30.01 7.54
N ASP A 113 28.26 30.66 8.70
CA ASP A 113 28.59 30.02 9.97
C ASP A 113 27.31 29.83 10.79
N MET A 114 26.71 28.64 10.65
CA MET A 114 25.78 28.15 11.66
C MET A 114 26.61 27.33 12.65
N GLU A 115 26.48 27.62 13.94
CA GLU A 115 27.05 26.77 14.99
C GLU A 115 26.34 25.42 14.96
N LYS A 116 27.04 24.40 14.46
CA LYS A 116 26.57 23.03 14.46
C LYS A 116 27.72 22.10 14.81
N ASP A 117 27.48 21.22 15.78
CA ASP A 117 28.41 20.12 16.05
C ASP A 117 28.42 19.14 14.87
N GLU A 118 29.61 18.77 14.40
CA GLU A 118 29.81 17.91 13.21
C GLU A 118 29.07 16.55 13.30
N LYS A 119 28.69 16.13 14.52
CA LYS A 119 28.10 14.82 14.80
C LYS A 119 26.58 14.84 14.97
N GLU A 120 25.94 16.00 14.97
CA GLU A 120 24.49 16.09 15.17
C GLU A 120 23.73 16.03 13.84
N ASP A 121 22.59 15.35 13.84
CA ASP A 121 21.66 15.35 12.71
C ASP A 121 21.05 16.74 12.53
N PHE A 122 20.78 17.15 11.28
CA PHE A 122 20.04 18.36 11.02
C PHE A 122 18.58 18.22 11.47
N SER A 123 18.14 19.18 12.27
CA SER A 123 16.73 19.35 12.64
C SER A 123 15.94 20.06 11.54
N ILE A 124 14.61 19.93 11.59
CA ILE A 124 13.71 20.62 10.66
C ILE A 124 13.90 22.15 10.77
N ALA A 125 14.03 22.67 11.98
CA ALA A 125 14.25 24.09 12.23
C ALA A 125 15.57 24.60 11.60
N GLN A 126 16.66 23.81 11.66
CA GLN A 126 17.92 24.17 11.02
C GLN A 126 17.79 24.21 9.49
N LEU A 127 17.02 23.31 8.87
CA LEU A 127 16.74 23.38 7.43
C LEU A 127 15.88 24.58 7.05
N GLU A 128 14.92 24.95 7.90
CA GLU A 128 14.09 26.14 7.69
C GLU A 128 14.93 27.43 7.79
N GLN A 129 15.86 27.49 8.75
CA GLN A 129 16.84 28.58 8.84
C GLN A 129 17.72 28.65 7.57
N LEU A 130 18.16 27.50 7.05
CA LEU A 130 18.91 27.47 5.79
C LEU A 130 18.07 27.96 4.59
N ASP A 131 16.78 27.62 4.53
CA ASP A 131 15.87 28.14 3.49
C ASP A 131 15.70 29.66 3.58
N GLN A 132 15.65 30.19 4.79
CA GLN A 132 15.56 31.62 5.02
C GLN A 132 16.83 32.34 4.54
N VAL A 133 18.02 31.86 4.91
CA VAL A 133 19.28 32.46 4.43
C VAL A 133 19.40 32.37 2.90
N LEU A 134 18.94 31.26 2.30
CA LEU A 134 18.88 31.15 0.83
C LEU A 134 17.93 32.18 0.21
N SER A 135 16.80 32.46 0.86
CA SER A 135 15.87 33.49 0.39
C SER A 135 16.50 34.87 0.45
N GLU A 136 17.12 35.23 1.59
CA GLU A 136 17.79 36.51 1.81
C GLU A 136 18.95 36.73 0.82
N THR A 137 19.75 35.69 0.55
CA THR A 137 20.85 35.77 -0.44
C THR A 137 20.35 35.94 -1.86
N ILE A 138 19.24 35.29 -2.25
CA ILE A 138 18.61 35.47 -3.56
C ILE A 138 18.04 36.89 -3.69
N GLU A 139 17.42 37.42 -2.64
CA GLU A 139 16.89 38.79 -2.60
C GLU A 139 18.02 39.83 -2.70
N ALA A 140 19.14 39.62 -2.01
CA ALA A 140 20.33 40.49 -2.10
C ALA A 140 20.94 40.48 -3.52
N LEU A 141 20.97 39.31 -4.17
CA LEU A 141 21.40 39.19 -5.57
C LEU A 141 20.42 39.91 -6.52
N ASP A 142 19.12 39.89 -6.25
CA ASP A 142 18.12 40.63 -7.01
C ASP A 142 18.29 42.15 -6.89
N ALA A 143 18.54 42.65 -5.68
CA ALA A 143 18.86 44.06 -5.46
C ALA A 143 20.14 44.46 -6.21
N SER A 144 21.18 43.63 -6.13
CA SER A 144 22.46 43.87 -6.84
C SER A 144 22.30 43.85 -8.37
N LEU A 145 21.37 43.06 -8.90
CA LEU A 145 21.08 43.02 -10.34
C LEU A 145 20.42 44.30 -10.87
N CYS A 146 19.70 45.04 -10.02
CA CYS A 146 19.10 46.32 -10.40
C CYS A 146 20.14 47.42 -10.61
N GLU A 147 21.28 47.34 -9.92
CA GLU A 147 22.32 48.38 -9.92
C GLU A 147 23.53 48.03 -10.81
N ALA A 148 23.64 46.78 -11.29
CA ALA A 148 24.81 46.28 -12.00
C ALA A 148 24.84 46.58 -13.51
N ASP A 149 26.04 46.83 -14.04
CA ASP A 149 26.34 46.94 -15.47
C ASP A 149 26.11 45.62 -16.24
N THR A 150 25.95 45.71 -17.56
CA THR A 150 25.61 44.57 -18.44
C THR A 150 26.54 43.35 -18.33
N VAL A 151 27.84 43.56 -18.05
CA VAL A 151 28.81 42.47 -17.84
C VAL A 151 28.61 41.77 -16.49
N HIS A 152 28.42 42.55 -15.41
CA HIS A 152 28.21 42.06 -14.04
C HIS A 152 26.83 41.40 -13.87
N GLN A 153 25.82 41.84 -14.64
CA GLN A 153 24.52 41.19 -14.63
C GLN A 153 24.56 39.72 -15.08
N LYS A 154 25.50 39.34 -15.96
CA LYS A 154 25.56 37.96 -16.47
C LYS A 154 26.05 37.00 -15.39
N THR A 155 27.07 37.37 -14.63
CA THR A 155 27.61 36.58 -13.51
C THR A 155 26.59 36.50 -12.37
N LEU A 156 26.01 37.63 -11.95
CA LEU A 156 24.97 37.66 -10.91
C LEU A 156 23.72 36.82 -11.28
N LYS A 157 23.31 36.82 -12.55
CA LYS A 157 22.22 35.94 -13.04
C LYS A 157 22.57 34.46 -12.96
N GLN A 158 23.83 34.09 -13.16
CA GLN A 158 24.28 32.69 -13.04
C GLN A 158 24.28 32.23 -11.58
N GLU A 159 24.82 33.06 -10.68
CA GLU A 159 24.80 32.81 -9.23
C GLU A 159 23.37 32.70 -8.71
N LYS A 160 22.49 33.66 -9.05
CA LYS A 160 21.08 33.61 -8.67
C LYS A 160 20.41 32.29 -9.10
N ARG A 161 20.65 31.84 -10.34
CA ARG A 161 20.08 30.58 -10.85
C ARG A 161 20.57 29.37 -10.06
N MET A 162 21.82 29.38 -9.64
CA MET A 162 22.40 28.34 -8.80
C MET A 162 21.73 28.30 -7.43
N TRP A 163 21.65 29.43 -6.73
CA TRP A 163 20.99 29.54 -5.42
C TRP A 163 19.51 29.17 -5.48
N THR A 164 18.79 29.64 -6.51
CA THR A 164 17.38 29.28 -6.72
C THR A 164 17.19 27.77 -6.93
N LYS A 165 18.15 27.10 -7.59
CA LYS A 165 18.10 25.65 -7.79
C LYS A 165 18.31 24.91 -6.46
N GLN A 166 19.30 25.34 -5.68
CA GLN A 166 19.60 24.77 -4.37
C GLN A 166 18.42 24.97 -3.38
N GLN A 167 17.81 26.16 -3.35
CA GLN A 167 16.61 26.43 -2.57
C GLN A 167 15.44 25.51 -2.95
N LYS A 168 15.18 25.34 -4.26
CA LYS A 168 14.13 24.42 -4.73
C LYS A 168 14.39 22.97 -4.33
N GLN A 169 15.66 22.54 -4.32
CA GLN A 169 16.04 21.20 -3.88
C GLN A 169 15.76 21.02 -2.38
N LEU A 170 16.11 22.01 -1.56
CA LEU A 170 15.84 22.00 -0.13
C LEU A 170 14.32 21.95 0.16
N GLN A 171 13.54 22.82 -0.48
CA GLN A 171 12.08 22.90 -0.29
C GLN A 171 11.30 21.69 -0.84
N ARG A 172 11.71 21.12 -1.98
CA ARG A 172 10.95 20.05 -2.65
C ARG A 172 11.39 18.64 -2.29
N ASP A 173 12.66 18.44 -1.90
CA ASP A 173 13.20 17.10 -1.59
C ASP A 173 13.52 16.97 -0.09
N TYR A 174 14.45 17.77 0.43
CA TYR A 174 15.04 17.54 1.75
C TYR A 174 14.06 17.80 2.90
N LEU A 175 13.42 18.97 2.91
CA LEU A 175 12.52 19.37 4.00
C LEU A 175 11.27 18.46 4.11
N PRO A 176 10.56 18.13 3.01
CA PRO A 176 9.42 17.21 3.07
C PRO A 176 9.81 15.80 3.53
N ARG A 177 10.99 15.31 3.12
CA ARG A 177 11.46 13.97 3.53
C ARG A 177 11.88 13.94 4.99
N LEU A 178 12.52 15.00 5.48
CA LEU A 178 12.90 15.10 6.89
C LEU A 178 11.66 15.11 7.79
N GLN A 179 10.64 15.93 7.44
CA GLN A 179 9.33 15.94 8.11
C GLN A 179 8.67 14.56 8.08
N LYS A 180 8.68 13.89 6.92
CA LYS A 180 8.14 12.53 6.78
C LYS A 180 8.83 11.54 7.72
N TYR A 181 10.16 11.54 7.80
CA TYR A 181 10.89 10.63 8.69
C TYR A 181 10.63 10.96 10.15
N HIS A 182 10.55 12.25 10.51
CA HIS A 182 10.17 12.67 11.85
C HIS A 182 8.80 12.09 12.26
N MET A 183 7.78 12.20 11.38
CA MET A 183 6.47 11.59 11.63
C MET A 183 6.53 10.06 11.73
N HIS A 184 7.32 9.41 10.86
CA HIS A 184 7.49 7.95 10.95
C HIS A 184 8.10 7.54 12.31
N PHE A 185 9.12 8.25 12.79
CA PHE A 185 9.75 7.96 14.09
C PHE A 185 8.80 8.17 15.26
N GLN A 186 7.96 9.21 15.21
CA GLN A 186 6.88 9.39 16.18
C GLN A 186 5.87 8.23 16.15
N GLN A 187 5.47 7.79 14.95
CA GLN A 187 4.51 6.70 14.77
C GLN A 187 5.06 5.33 15.17
N PHE A 188 6.37 5.11 15.06
CA PHE A 188 6.99 3.87 15.50
C PHE A 188 6.87 3.68 17.01
N GLY A 189 7.08 4.72 17.83
CA GLY A 189 7.14 4.57 19.29
C GLY A 189 8.14 3.47 19.70
N ASP A 190 7.67 2.39 20.31
CA ASP A 190 8.47 1.20 20.64
C ASP A 190 8.45 0.09 19.57
N ARG A 191 7.65 0.24 18.51
CA ARG A 191 7.41 -0.78 17.48
C ARG A 191 8.39 -0.73 16.32
N ASN A 192 8.74 -1.89 15.78
CA ASN A 192 9.61 -2.02 14.60
C ASN A 192 8.93 -1.72 13.25
N SER A 193 7.61 -1.63 13.21
CA SER A 193 6.84 -1.29 12.01
C SER A 193 5.49 -0.67 12.36
N PHE A 194 4.88 0.01 11.38
CA PHE A 194 3.48 0.41 11.41
C PHE A 194 2.85 0.25 10.02
N SER A 195 1.53 0.12 9.97
CA SER A 195 0.79 0.14 8.70
C SER A 195 0.43 1.58 8.35
N LYS A 196 0.63 1.97 7.10
CA LYS A 196 -0.02 3.13 6.50
C LYS A 196 -1.52 2.89 6.59
N THR A 197 -2.24 3.83 7.18
CA THR A 197 -3.69 3.94 7.12
C THR A 197 -4.10 4.59 5.81
#